data_AF-A0A737K4I2-F1
#
_entry.id   AF-A0A737K4I2-F1
#
_cell.length_a   1.000
_cell.length_b   1.000
_cell.length_c   1.000
_cell.angle_alpha   90.00
_cell.angle_beta   90.00
_cell.angle_gamma   90.00
#
_symmetry.space_group_name_H-M   'P 1'
#
loop_
_entity.id
_entity.type
_entity.pdbx_description
1 polymer ?
#
loop_
_entity_poly.entity_id
_entity_poly.type
_entity_poly.pdbx_seq_one_letter_code
_entity_poly.pdbx_strand_id
1 'polypeptide(L)'
;MRLIIAFLMAWCLSTGAFAATAPDAKQITQELEQAKAAKPAQPEAVEALQTALNALEERKGSLERAKQYQHVIDNFPKLSATLRAQLNNLRDEPRSVPPEMSTEALNQEILQVSSQLLDKTREAQQEQERVREIADSLSQLPQQQNDARRQLNEIERRLGAAGGSAALSQAQSLSMQAESAKLKALVDELELAQLSANNRQELARLRSELAEKQSQQLDAYLQALRNQLNSLRQREAERALESTELLAENSAGLPEGIVEQFKVNRELSQALNQQAQRMDLVASQQRQATSQTLQVRQALNTLREQSQWLGVSNMLGEALRAQVARLPEMPKPQQLDTEMAQLRVHRMRYEELLNKQPQLRQIRQANGQPLTAEQNQILDAQLRTQRELLNSLLQGGDTLILELTKLKVSNSQLEDALKEVNEATHRYLFWTADVSPLSLSWPVDLVQDLRRLISLDTFNQLGKASIMMLTSKETLLPLFGALALVGFSLYSRQHFNRFLERSASRV
;
A
#
# COMPACT_ATOMS: atom_id res chain seq x y z
N MET A 1 5.36 -52.69 58.55
CA MET A 1 5.92 -51.33 58.57
C MET A 1 6.13 -50.74 57.18
N ARG A 2 6.88 -51.36 56.24
CA ARG A 2 7.15 -50.77 54.91
C ARG A 2 5.95 -50.71 53.94
N LEU A 3 5.02 -51.67 54.01
CA LEU A 3 3.80 -51.68 53.16
C LEU A 3 2.76 -50.62 53.58
N ILE A 4 2.71 -50.28 54.87
CA ILE A 4 1.77 -49.27 55.41
C ILE A 4 2.21 -47.86 55.00
N ILE A 5 3.52 -47.61 54.95
CA ILE A 5 4.09 -46.33 54.52
C ILE A 5 3.89 -46.11 53.01
N ALA A 6 4.02 -47.18 52.19
CA ALA A 6 3.76 -47.10 50.75
C ALA A 6 2.26 -46.85 50.46
N PHE A 7 1.37 -47.45 51.24
CA PHE A 7 -0.08 -47.24 51.10
C PHE A 7 -0.51 -45.83 51.56
N LEU A 8 0.07 -45.31 52.64
CA LEU A 8 -0.15 -43.93 53.11
C LEU A 8 0.44 -42.89 52.14
N MET A 9 1.60 -43.15 51.53
CA MET A 9 2.17 -42.28 50.49
C MET A 9 1.35 -42.30 49.20
N ALA A 10 0.83 -43.46 48.78
CA ALA A 10 -0.08 -43.55 47.64
C ALA A 10 -1.42 -42.85 47.92
N TRP A 11 -1.93 -42.92 49.15
CA TRP A 11 -3.15 -42.22 49.57
C TRP A 11 -2.93 -40.70 49.61
N CYS A 12 -1.78 -40.22 50.13
CA CYS A 12 -1.42 -38.80 50.14
C CYS A 12 -1.15 -38.23 48.73
N LEU A 13 -0.70 -39.05 47.78
CA LEU A 13 -0.52 -38.65 46.37
C LEU A 13 -1.85 -38.64 45.59
N SER A 14 -2.84 -39.45 45.98
CA SER A 14 -4.18 -39.41 45.37
C SER A 14 -5.07 -38.25 45.84
N THR A 15 -4.78 -37.65 47.00
CA THR A 15 -5.58 -36.56 47.57
C THR A 15 -5.11 -35.16 47.17
N GLY A 16 -4.06 -35.03 46.34
CA GLY A 16 -3.47 -33.75 45.94
C GLY A 16 -3.96 -33.16 44.61
N ALA A 17 -4.92 -33.78 43.93
CA ALA A 17 -5.38 -33.36 42.60
C ALA A 17 -6.86 -32.91 42.55
N PHE A 18 -7.42 -32.44 43.68
CA PHE A 18 -8.57 -31.54 43.60
C PHE A 18 -8.05 -30.14 43.25
N ALA A 19 -7.61 -29.96 42.00
CA ALA A 19 -7.70 -28.64 41.39
C ALA A 19 -9.16 -28.22 41.53
N ALA A 20 -9.44 -27.07 42.14
CA ALA A 20 -10.80 -26.55 42.31
C ALA A 20 -11.54 -26.65 40.97
N THR A 21 -12.37 -27.69 40.83
CA THR A 21 -13.09 -27.98 39.61
C THR A 21 -14.10 -26.87 39.45
N ALA A 22 -14.03 -26.17 38.32
CA ALA A 22 -14.98 -25.11 38.03
C ALA A 22 -16.42 -25.62 38.21
N PRO A 23 -17.33 -24.80 38.74
CA PRO A 23 -18.69 -25.23 39.02
C PRO A 23 -19.41 -25.61 37.72
N ASP A 24 -20.26 -26.65 37.80
CA ASP A 24 -20.99 -27.13 36.63
C ASP A 24 -22.08 -26.12 36.26
N ALA A 25 -22.03 -25.63 35.02
CA ALA A 25 -23.00 -24.66 34.50
C ALA A 25 -24.44 -25.17 34.62
N LYS A 26 -24.68 -26.49 34.47
CA LYS A 26 -26.02 -27.08 34.62
C LYS A 26 -26.53 -26.99 36.07
N GLN A 27 -25.64 -27.15 37.05
CA GLN A 27 -25.98 -27.03 38.46
C GLN A 27 -26.30 -25.57 38.82
N ILE A 28 -25.49 -24.62 38.37
CA ILE A 28 -25.74 -23.18 38.58
C ILE A 28 -27.07 -22.75 37.94
N THR A 29 -27.41 -23.23 36.74
CA THR A 29 -28.71 -22.91 36.11
C THR A 29 -29.90 -23.46 36.90
N GLN A 30 -29.76 -24.65 37.52
CA GLN A 30 -30.80 -25.24 38.36
C GLN A 30 -30.97 -24.46 39.66
N GLU A 31 -29.86 -24.08 40.32
CA GLU A 31 -29.90 -23.25 41.53
C GLU A 31 -30.45 -21.85 41.25
N LEU A 32 -30.20 -21.29 40.06
CA LEU A 32 -30.74 -20.00 39.65
C LEU A 32 -32.26 -20.04 39.47
N GLU A 33 -32.80 -21.10 38.88
CA GLU A 33 -34.26 -21.29 38.78
C GLU A 33 -34.90 -21.54 40.16
N GLN A 34 -34.21 -22.26 41.06
CA GLN A 34 -34.66 -22.43 42.45
C GLN A 34 -34.64 -21.12 43.25
N ALA A 35 -33.59 -20.30 43.10
CA ALA A 35 -33.46 -19.01 43.77
C ALA A 35 -34.51 -18.00 43.28
N LYS A 36 -34.88 -18.03 42.00
CA LYS A 36 -36.00 -17.25 41.45
C LYS A 36 -37.37 -17.69 41.99
N ALA A 37 -37.53 -18.99 42.25
CA ALA A 37 -38.79 -19.57 42.74
C ALA A 37 -38.96 -19.51 44.27
N ALA A 38 -37.89 -19.19 45.03
CA ALA A 38 -37.90 -19.17 46.50
C ALA A 38 -38.75 -18.01 47.08
N LYS A 39 -39.39 -18.28 48.24
CA LYS A 39 -40.11 -17.27 49.04
C LYS A 39 -39.56 -17.24 50.48
N PRO A 40 -39.06 -16.08 50.99
CA PRO A 40 -38.98 -14.78 50.34
C PRO A 40 -37.96 -14.74 49.18
N ALA A 41 -38.14 -13.79 48.26
CA ALA A 41 -37.27 -13.62 47.09
C ALA A 41 -35.83 -13.28 47.50
N GLN A 42 -34.84 -13.88 46.83
CA GLN A 42 -33.41 -13.69 47.10
C GLN A 42 -32.72 -13.02 45.89
N PRO A 43 -32.87 -11.69 45.71
CA PRO A 43 -32.33 -11.00 44.53
C PRO A 43 -30.80 -11.08 44.44
N GLU A 44 -30.10 -10.97 45.58
CA GLU A 44 -28.64 -11.04 45.65
C GLU A 44 -28.08 -12.42 45.26
N ALA A 45 -28.81 -13.50 45.57
CA ALA A 45 -28.42 -14.86 45.17
C ALA A 45 -28.62 -15.07 43.66
N VAL A 46 -29.68 -14.52 43.08
CA VAL A 46 -29.93 -14.56 41.63
C VAL A 46 -28.84 -13.80 40.87
N GLU A 47 -28.45 -12.61 41.34
CA GLU A 47 -27.37 -11.81 40.72
C GLU A 47 -26.00 -12.53 40.78
N ALA A 48 -25.67 -13.13 41.92
CA ALA A 48 -24.43 -13.91 42.07
C ALA A 48 -24.39 -15.12 41.12
N LEU A 49 -25.51 -15.85 40.97
CA LEU A 49 -25.57 -17.00 40.05
C LEU A 49 -25.55 -16.58 38.58
N GLN A 50 -26.13 -15.42 38.23
CA GLN A 50 -26.02 -14.85 36.88
C GLN A 50 -24.57 -14.46 36.55
N THR A 51 -23.89 -13.79 37.49
CA THR A 51 -22.47 -13.45 37.37
C THR A 51 -21.61 -14.70 37.20
N ALA A 52 -21.91 -15.77 37.96
CA ALA A 52 -21.25 -17.06 37.81
C ALA A 52 -21.39 -17.66 36.40
N LEU A 53 -22.60 -17.61 35.81
CA LEU A 53 -22.83 -18.11 34.45
C LEU A 53 -22.07 -17.30 33.39
N ASN A 54 -22.10 -15.97 33.49
CA ASN A 54 -21.35 -15.09 32.60
C ASN A 54 -19.83 -15.36 32.68
N ALA A 55 -19.30 -15.54 33.90
CA ALA A 55 -17.90 -15.89 34.10
C ALA A 55 -17.54 -17.24 33.45
N LEU A 56 -18.43 -18.24 33.51
CA LEU A 56 -18.24 -19.53 32.85
C LEU A 56 -18.28 -19.42 31.32
N GLU A 57 -19.08 -18.51 30.76
CA GLU A 57 -19.11 -18.25 29.32
C GLU A 57 -17.81 -17.59 28.83
N GLU A 58 -17.36 -16.54 29.53
CA GLU A 58 -16.08 -15.89 29.23
C GLU A 58 -14.89 -16.84 29.39
N ARG A 59 -14.96 -17.75 30.37
CA ARG A 59 -13.99 -18.83 30.54
C ARG A 59 -13.93 -19.73 29.30
N LYS A 60 -15.08 -20.12 28.73
CA LYS A 60 -15.11 -20.94 27.51
C LYS A 60 -14.44 -20.21 26.34
N GLY A 61 -14.76 -18.94 26.14
CA GLY A 61 -14.11 -18.12 25.10
C GLY A 61 -12.59 -18.05 25.29
N SER A 62 -12.13 -17.93 26.53
CA SER A 62 -10.70 -17.90 26.85
C SER A 62 -10.02 -19.24 26.55
N LEU A 63 -10.67 -20.37 26.91
CA LEU A 63 -10.19 -21.71 26.60
C LEU A 63 -10.14 -21.99 25.09
N GLU A 64 -11.09 -21.46 24.31
CA GLU A 64 -11.08 -21.58 22.85
C GLU A 64 -9.91 -20.82 22.22
N ARG A 65 -9.66 -19.58 22.65
CA ARG A 65 -8.49 -18.80 22.19
C ARG A 65 -7.18 -19.44 22.62
N ALA A 66 -7.08 -19.93 23.85
CA ALA A 66 -5.94 -20.71 24.33
C ALA A 66 -5.66 -21.93 23.43
N LYS A 67 -6.69 -22.69 23.04
CA LYS A 67 -6.54 -23.81 22.09
C LYS A 67 -6.07 -23.36 20.71
N GLN A 68 -6.54 -22.22 20.21
CA GLN A 68 -6.08 -21.67 18.93
C GLN A 68 -4.58 -21.30 19.01
N TYR A 69 -4.14 -20.65 20.09
CA TYR A 69 -2.74 -20.33 20.31
C TYR A 69 -1.87 -21.58 20.43
N GLN A 70 -2.32 -22.58 21.19
CA GLN A 70 -1.63 -23.86 21.31
C GLN A 70 -1.51 -24.55 19.94
N HIS A 71 -2.59 -24.59 19.15
CA HIS A 71 -2.58 -25.16 17.82
C HIS A 71 -1.56 -24.46 16.90
N VAL A 72 -1.43 -23.13 16.99
CA VAL A 72 -0.39 -22.39 16.26
C VAL A 72 1.00 -22.82 16.72
N ILE A 73 1.25 -22.93 18.03
CA ILE A 73 2.55 -23.37 18.56
C ILE A 73 2.90 -24.77 18.03
N ASP A 74 1.97 -25.72 18.16
CA ASP A 74 2.20 -27.13 17.81
C ASP A 74 2.42 -27.33 16.30
N ASN A 75 1.66 -26.60 15.47
CA ASN A 75 1.70 -26.77 14.02
C ASN A 75 2.56 -25.74 13.29
N PHE A 76 3.18 -24.79 13.99
CA PHE A 76 4.00 -23.74 13.38
C PHE A 76 5.05 -24.28 12.41
N PRO A 77 5.85 -25.33 12.74
CA PRO A 77 6.86 -25.84 11.82
C PRO A 77 6.27 -26.36 10.50
N LYS A 78 5.11 -27.03 10.57
CA LYS A 78 4.42 -27.55 9.37
C LYS A 78 3.82 -26.43 8.53
N LEU A 79 3.14 -25.47 9.19
CA LEU A 79 2.48 -24.35 8.52
C LEU A 79 3.50 -23.42 7.85
N SER A 80 4.56 -23.06 8.56
CA SER A 80 5.64 -22.23 8.02
C SER A 80 6.38 -22.92 6.87
N ALA A 81 6.71 -24.22 7.00
CA ALA A 81 7.33 -24.98 5.91
C ALA A 81 6.42 -25.05 4.67
N THR A 82 5.11 -25.24 4.86
CA THR A 82 4.13 -25.26 3.76
C THR A 82 4.06 -23.91 3.05
N LEU A 83 3.97 -22.81 3.81
CA LEU A 83 3.93 -21.45 3.24
C LEU A 83 5.22 -21.11 2.50
N ARG A 84 6.39 -21.44 3.07
CA ARG A 84 7.68 -21.24 2.42
C ARG A 84 7.82 -22.09 1.15
N ALA A 85 7.35 -23.34 1.16
CA ALA A 85 7.32 -24.18 -0.03
C ALA A 85 6.41 -23.58 -1.12
N GLN A 86 5.24 -23.05 -0.74
CA GLN A 86 4.36 -22.35 -1.69
C GLN A 86 5.02 -21.07 -2.26
N LEU A 87 5.69 -20.28 -1.41
CA LEU A 87 6.45 -19.10 -1.82
C LEU A 87 7.59 -19.43 -2.80
N ASN A 88 8.26 -20.57 -2.60
CA ASN A 88 9.34 -21.04 -3.48
C ASN A 88 8.82 -21.69 -4.77
N ASN A 89 7.62 -22.30 -4.73
CA ASN A 89 7.00 -22.93 -5.90
C ASN A 89 6.24 -21.95 -6.80
N LEU A 90 5.95 -20.74 -6.32
CA LEU A 90 5.44 -19.67 -7.15
C LEU A 90 6.49 -19.32 -8.21
N ARG A 91 6.16 -19.56 -9.48
CA ARG A 91 7.03 -19.24 -10.61
C ARG A 91 7.33 -17.73 -10.65
N ASP A 92 8.57 -17.35 -10.90
CA ASP A 92 8.91 -15.94 -11.12
C ASP A 92 8.37 -15.44 -12.48
N GLU A 93 8.10 -16.34 -13.42
CA GLU A 93 7.55 -16.00 -14.74
C GLU A 93 6.01 -15.88 -14.71
N PRO A 94 5.44 -14.81 -15.32
CA PRO A 94 4.00 -14.66 -15.49
C PRO A 94 3.40 -15.84 -16.24
N ARG A 95 2.18 -16.24 -15.86
CA ARG A 95 1.42 -17.23 -16.61
C ARG A 95 1.28 -16.77 -18.07
N SER A 96 1.56 -17.65 -19.02
CA SER A 96 1.38 -17.35 -20.44
C SER A 96 -0.09 -17.37 -20.82
N VAL A 97 -0.54 -16.41 -21.62
CA VAL A 97 -1.90 -16.39 -22.16
C VAL A 97 -1.99 -17.33 -23.36
N PRO A 98 -3.02 -18.19 -23.46
CA PRO A 98 -3.22 -19.03 -24.64
C PRO A 98 -3.43 -18.19 -25.92
N PRO A 99 -2.73 -18.48 -27.03
CA PRO A 99 -2.74 -17.64 -28.23
C PRO A 99 -4.07 -17.63 -29.02
N GLU A 100 -4.94 -18.63 -28.83
CA GLU A 100 -6.15 -18.84 -29.64
C GLU A 100 -7.46 -18.46 -28.95
N MET A 101 -7.43 -17.59 -27.94
CA MET A 101 -8.65 -17.16 -27.27
C MET A 101 -9.45 -16.14 -28.10
N SER A 102 -10.78 -16.31 -28.12
CA SER A 102 -11.71 -15.33 -28.71
C SER A 102 -11.80 -14.06 -27.85
N THR A 103 -12.25 -12.95 -28.45
CA THR A 103 -12.45 -11.67 -27.75
C THR A 103 -13.38 -11.81 -26.54
N GLU A 104 -14.44 -12.60 -26.66
CA GLU A 104 -15.39 -12.87 -25.56
C GLU A 104 -14.75 -13.70 -24.44
N ALA A 105 -13.98 -14.74 -24.78
CA ALA A 105 -13.27 -15.55 -23.80
C ALA A 105 -12.22 -14.72 -23.04
N LEU A 106 -11.50 -13.84 -23.73
CA LEU A 106 -10.55 -12.91 -23.12
C LEU A 106 -11.23 -11.93 -22.16
N ASN A 107 -12.39 -11.36 -22.53
CA ASN A 107 -13.14 -10.47 -21.65
C ASN A 107 -13.58 -11.18 -20.36
N GLN A 108 -14.09 -12.41 -20.48
CA GLN A 108 -14.52 -13.20 -19.33
C GLN A 108 -13.35 -13.55 -18.40
N GLU A 109 -12.20 -13.94 -18.98
CA GLU A 109 -11.02 -14.25 -18.19
C GLU A 109 -10.45 -13.00 -17.51
N ILE A 110 -10.41 -11.84 -18.19
CA ILE A 110 -10.00 -10.56 -17.59
C ILE A 110 -10.87 -10.23 -16.36
N LEU A 111 -12.19 -10.42 -16.44
CA LEU A 111 -13.09 -10.19 -15.30
C LEU A 111 -12.81 -11.14 -14.14
N GLN A 112 -12.61 -12.43 -14.43
CA GLN A 112 -12.32 -13.44 -13.42
C GLN A 112 -10.98 -13.16 -12.70
N VAL A 113 -9.93 -12.90 -13.47
CA VAL A 113 -8.58 -12.61 -12.95
C VAL A 113 -8.59 -11.30 -12.16
N SER A 114 -9.33 -10.29 -12.62
CA SER A 114 -9.50 -9.02 -11.89
C SER A 114 -10.15 -9.23 -10.52
N SER A 115 -11.18 -10.08 -10.42
CA SER A 115 -11.80 -10.43 -9.14
C SER A 115 -10.80 -11.13 -8.20
N GLN A 116 -10.07 -12.12 -8.72
CA GLN A 116 -9.06 -12.84 -7.94
C GLN A 116 -7.95 -11.90 -7.45
N LEU A 117 -7.52 -10.95 -8.28
CA LEU A 117 -6.53 -9.95 -7.93
C LEU A 117 -7.00 -9.07 -6.75
N LEU A 118 -8.27 -8.64 -6.77
CA LEU A 118 -8.86 -7.86 -5.68
C LEU A 118 -8.92 -8.67 -4.38
N ASP A 119 -9.34 -9.93 -4.45
CA ASP A 119 -9.42 -10.81 -3.28
C ASP A 119 -8.03 -11.05 -2.67
N LYS A 120 -7.03 -11.32 -3.50
CA LYS A 120 -5.64 -11.51 -3.03
C LYS A 120 -5.01 -10.24 -2.48
N THR A 121 -5.32 -9.09 -3.07
CA THR A 121 -4.86 -7.80 -2.54
C THR A 121 -5.48 -7.50 -1.17
N ARG A 122 -6.76 -7.81 -0.98
CA ARG A 122 -7.44 -7.70 0.33
C ARG A 122 -6.86 -8.67 1.35
N GLU A 123 -6.61 -9.91 0.97
CA GLU A 123 -5.98 -10.92 1.83
C GLU A 123 -4.61 -10.45 2.33
N ALA A 124 -3.77 -9.91 1.44
CA ALA A 124 -2.47 -9.34 1.80
C ALA A 124 -2.59 -8.20 2.82
N GLN A 125 -3.55 -7.29 2.63
CA GLN A 125 -3.81 -6.19 3.56
C GLN A 125 -4.29 -6.67 4.93
N GLN A 126 -5.23 -7.62 4.97
CA GLN A 126 -5.74 -8.19 6.22
C GLN A 126 -4.63 -8.89 7.02
N GLU A 127 -3.75 -9.65 6.35
CA GLU A 127 -2.63 -10.30 7.05
C GLU A 127 -1.59 -9.28 7.53
N GLN A 128 -1.40 -8.17 6.81
CA GLN A 128 -0.53 -7.08 7.26
C GLN A 128 -1.11 -6.31 8.46
N GLU A 129 -2.43 -6.12 8.50
CA GLU A 129 -3.15 -5.56 9.65
C GLU A 129 -3.03 -6.48 10.86
N ARG A 130 -3.20 -7.80 10.67
CA ARG A 130 -2.98 -8.79 11.75
C ARG A 130 -1.57 -8.73 12.34
N VAL A 131 -0.55 -8.53 11.51
CA VAL A 131 0.83 -8.33 12.01
C VAL A 131 0.90 -7.12 12.95
N ARG A 132 0.23 -6.02 12.62
CA ARG A 132 0.17 -4.82 13.46
C ARG A 132 -0.63 -5.06 14.74
N GLU A 133 -1.82 -5.65 14.64
CA GLU A 133 -2.65 -5.99 15.80
C GLU A 133 -1.93 -6.90 16.79
N ILE A 134 -1.17 -7.89 16.29
CA ILE A 134 -0.34 -8.77 17.14
C ILE A 134 0.74 -7.94 17.85
N ALA A 135 1.45 -7.06 17.13
CA ALA A 135 2.48 -6.21 17.71
C ALA A 135 1.90 -5.24 18.78
N ASP A 136 0.75 -4.64 18.51
CA ASP A 136 0.06 -3.76 19.45
C ASP A 136 -0.42 -4.53 20.68
N SER A 137 -0.99 -5.73 20.49
CA SER A 137 -1.41 -6.59 21.60
C SER A 137 -0.24 -7.01 22.49
N LEU A 138 0.93 -7.33 21.91
CA LEU A 138 2.14 -7.70 22.64
C LEU A 138 2.59 -6.62 23.62
N SER A 139 2.38 -5.34 23.30
CA SER A 139 2.72 -4.23 24.18
C SER A 139 1.85 -4.18 25.45
N GLN A 140 0.61 -4.69 25.38
CA GLN A 140 -0.38 -4.64 26.46
C GLN A 140 -0.44 -5.95 27.27
N LEU A 141 -0.01 -7.08 26.70
CA LEU A 141 -0.06 -8.39 27.35
C LEU A 141 0.58 -8.43 28.75
N PRO A 142 1.77 -7.85 29.01
CA PRO A 142 2.38 -7.90 30.34
C PRO A 142 1.52 -7.24 31.43
N GLN A 143 0.83 -6.15 31.10
CA GLN A 143 -0.08 -5.48 32.03
C GLN A 143 -1.31 -6.35 32.30
N GLN A 144 -1.94 -6.87 31.24
CA GLN A 144 -3.12 -7.74 31.35
C GLN A 144 -2.83 -9.01 32.15
N GLN A 145 -1.68 -9.65 31.94
CA GLN A 145 -1.26 -10.82 32.71
C GLN A 145 -1.09 -10.50 34.21
N ASN A 146 -0.45 -9.37 34.53
CA ASN A 146 -0.27 -8.96 35.92
C ASN A 146 -1.61 -8.65 36.60
N ASP A 147 -2.51 -7.96 35.92
CA ASP A 147 -3.83 -7.61 36.45
C ASP A 147 -4.69 -8.87 36.66
N ALA A 148 -4.72 -9.79 35.69
CA ALA A 148 -5.43 -11.07 35.82
C ALA A 148 -4.88 -11.92 36.97
N ARG A 149 -3.55 -12.01 37.13
CA ARG A 149 -2.90 -12.73 38.24
C ARG A 149 -3.19 -12.09 39.60
N ARG A 150 -3.21 -10.76 39.68
CA ARG A 150 -3.58 -10.03 40.91
C ARG A 150 -5.03 -10.29 41.32
N GLN A 151 -5.96 -10.17 40.37
CA GLN A 151 -7.38 -10.44 40.61
C GLN A 151 -7.61 -11.90 41.02
N LEU A 152 -6.93 -12.85 40.38
CA LEU A 152 -7.00 -14.26 40.72
C LEU A 152 -6.56 -14.52 42.16
N ASN A 153 -5.42 -13.96 42.56
CA ASN A 153 -4.92 -14.08 43.93
C ASN A 153 -5.88 -13.46 44.96
N GLU A 154 -6.54 -12.35 44.62
CA GLU A 154 -7.52 -11.72 45.49
C GLU A 154 -8.78 -12.59 45.67
N ILE A 155 -9.31 -13.14 44.57
CA ILE A 155 -10.46 -14.04 44.62
C ILE A 155 -10.12 -15.34 45.36
N GLU A 156 -8.95 -15.92 45.14
CA GLU A 156 -8.51 -17.14 45.85
C GLU A 156 -8.35 -16.90 47.35
N ARG A 157 -7.84 -15.72 47.76
CA ARG A 157 -7.78 -15.33 49.18
C ARG A 157 -9.18 -15.19 49.79
N ARG A 158 -10.13 -14.58 49.06
CA ARG A 158 -11.52 -14.45 49.51
C ARG A 158 -12.22 -15.81 49.59
N LEU A 159 -11.95 -16.71 48.64
CA LEU A 159 -12.48 -18.07 48.63
C LEU A 159 -11.99 -18.87 49.84
N GLY A 160 -10.71 -18.73 50.22
CA GLY A 160 -10.14 -19.38 51.39
C GLY A 160 -10.64 -18.84 52.74
N ALA A 161 -11.19 -17.62 52.75
CA ALA A 161 -11.77 -16.98 53.94
C ALA A 161 -13.31 -17.14 54.04
N ALA A 162 -13.98 -17.56 52.96
CA ALA A 162 -15.43 -17.71 52.90
C ALA A 162 -15.88 -19.05 53.50
N GLY A 163 -16.43 -19.01 54.73
CA GLY A 163 -17.04 -20.16 55.40
C GLY A 163 -18.39 -19.79 56.00
N GLY A 164 -19.48 -20.27 55.41
CA GLY A 164 -20.85 -20.08 55.90
C GLY A 164 -21.86 -20.97 55.17
N SER A 165 -22.88 -21.47 55.87
CA SER A 165 -23.84 -22.48 55.39
C SER A 165 -25.19 -21.92 54.88
N ALA A 166 -25.25 -20.63 54.52
CA ALA A 166 -26.47 -20.00 54.01
C ALA A 166 -26.58 -20.13 52.48
N ALA A 167 -27.81 -20.20 51.94
CA ALA A 167 -28.05 -20.27 50.49
C ALA A 167 -27.40 -19.10 49.71
N LEU A 168 -27.39 -17.90 50.30
CA LEU A 168 -26.69 -16.74 49.74
C LEU A 168 -25.16 -16.92 49.73
N SER A 169 -24.57 -17.50 50.78
CA SER A 169 -23.13 -17.76 50.83
C SER A 169 -22.73 -18.88 49.86
N GLN A 170 -23.60 -19.85 49.61
CA GLN A 170 -23.40 -20.85 48.56
C GLN A 170 -23.39 -20.20 47.16
N ALA A 171 -24.38 -19.38 46.82
CA ALA A 171 -24.43 -18.64 45.55
C ALA A 171 -23.20 -17.74 45.33
N GLN A 172 -22.78 -17.00 46.38
CA GLN A 172 -21.57 -16.18 46.35
C GLN A 172 -20.30 -17.03 46.18
N SER A 173 -20.22 -18.19 46.84
CA SER A 173 -19.09 -19.10 46.68
C SER A 173 -18.99 -19.65 45.26
N LEU A 174 -20.12 -19.97 44.61
CA LEU A 174 -20.17 -20.42 43.22
C LEU A 174 -19.76 -19.31 42.24
N SER A 175 -20.18 -18.07 42.47
CA SER A 175 -19.71 -16.92 41.67
C SER A 175 -18.21 -16.75 41.77
N MET A 176 -17.65 -16.73 42.98
CA MET A 176 -16.21 -16.58 43.16
C MET A 176 -15.41 -17.78 42.59
N GLN A 177 -15.94 -19.01 42.66
CA GLN A 177 -15.32 -20.17 42.01
C GLN A 177 -15.35 -20.06 40.48
N ALA A 178 -16.46 -19.60 39.90
CA ALA A 178 -16.59 -19.36 38.46
C ALA A 178 -15.64 -18.26 37.98
N GLU A 179 -15.54 -17.15 38.73
CA GLU A 179 -14.61 -16.06 38.45
C GLU A 179 -13.14 -16.50 38.58
N SER A 180 -12.79 -17.28 39.61
CA SER A 180 -11.45 -17.87 39.73
C SER A 180 -11.13 -18.75 38.53
N ALA A 181 -12.06 -19.61 38.11
CA ALA A 181 -11.89 -20.48 36.94
C ALA A 181 -11.78 -19.70 35.62
N LYS A 182 -12.52 -18.59 35.49
CA LYS A 182 -12.40 -17.65 34.37
C LYS A 182 -11.01 -17.00 34.34
N LEU A 183 -10.56 -16.42 35.46
CA LEU A 183 -9.27 -15.75 35.52
C LEU A 183 -8.10 -16.73 35.30
N LYS A 184 -8.21 -17.98 35.77
CA LYS A 184 -7.23 -19.04 35.45
C LYS A 184 -7.13 -19.25 33.95
N ALA A 185 -8.26 -19.47 33.29
CA ALA A 185 -8.29 -19.65 31.83
C ALA A 185 -7.78 -18.40 31.07
N LEU A 186 -8.04 -17.20 31.59
CA LEU A 186 -7.54 -15.96 31.01
C LEU A 186 -6.02 -15.83 31.17
N VAL A 187 -5.45 -16.18 32.33
CA VAL A 187 -4.00 -16.19 32.54
C VAL A 187 -3.33 -17.18 31.59
N ASP A 188 -3.87 -18.39 31.47
CA ASP A 188 -3.39 -19.42 30.54
C ASP A 188 -3.49 -18.94 29.08
N GLU A 189 -4.61 -18.30 28.71
CA GLU A 189 -4.81 -17.70 27.39
C GLU A 189 -3.72 -16.66 27.10
N LEU A 190 -3.50 -15.71 28.01
CA LEU A 190 -2.54 -14.61 27.82
C LEU A 190 -1.09 -15.10 27.77
N GLU A 191 -0.76 -16.14 28.52
CA GLU A 191 0.56 -16.78 28.48
C GLU A 191 0.79 -17.46 27.12
N LEU A 192 -0.19 -18.23 26.64
CA LEU A 192 -0.15 -18.83 25.31
C LEU A 192 -0.19 -17.78 24.19
N ALA A 193 -0.89 -16.66 24.38
CA ALA A 193 -0.89 -15.54 23.46
C ALA A 193 0.51 -14.96 23.27
N GLN A 194 1.25 -14.79 24.38
CA GLN A 194 2.64 -14.31 24.37
C GLN A 194 3.59 -15.33 23.72
N LEU A 195 3.50 -16.60 24.11
CA LEU A 195 4.35 -17.66 23.55
C LEU A 195 4.12 -17.88 22.05
N SER A 196 2.87 -17.78 21.61
CA SER A 196 2.50 -17.92 20.20
C SER A 196 2.69 -16.65 19.37
N ALA A 197 2.96 -15.49 19.98
CA ALA A 197 2.93 -14.21 19.29
C ALA A 197 3.91 -14.14 18.11
N ASN A 198 5.17 -14.54 18.33
CA ASN A 198 6.19 -14.58 17.28
C ASN A 198 5.79 -15.53 16.15
N ASN A 199 5.28 -16.71 16.49
CA ASN A 199 4.81 -17.70 15.50
C ASN A 199 3.64 -17.15 14.68
N ARG A 200 2.66 -16.51 15.33
CA ARG A 200 1.51 -15.88 14.65
C ARG A 200 1.96 -14.73 13.75
N GLN A 201 2.88 -13.89 14.21
CA GLN A 201 3.42 -12.77 13.45
C GLN A 201 4.18 -13.26 12.22
N GLU A 202 5.03 -14.29 12.36
CA GLU A 202 5.76 -14.86 11.23
C GLU A 202 4.81 -15.53 10.23
N LEU A 203 3.82 -16.28 10.69
CA LEU A 203 2.82 -16.88 9.79
C LEU A 203 2.01 -15.83 9.05
N ALA A 204 1.57 -14.75 9.72
CA ALA A 204 0.86 -13.64 9.08
C ALA A 204 1.76 -12.94 8.05
N ARG A 205 3.04 -12.72 8.37
CA ARG A 205 4.03 -12.17 7.41
C ARG A 205 4.20 -13.08 6.18
N LEU A 206 4.38 -14.39 6.37
CA LEU A 206 4.52 -15.35 5.27
C LEU A 206 3.26 -15.42 4.41
N ARG A 207 2.07 -15.33 5.01
CA ARG A 207 0.80 -15.29 4.27
C ARG A 207 0.63 -13.99 3.49
N SER A 208 0.98 -12.86 4.09
CA SER A 208 0.97 -11.56 3.41
C SER A 208 1.90 -11.58 2.20
N GLU A 209 3.15 -12.05 2.38
CA GLU A 209 4.11 -12.19 1.28
C GLU A 209 3.61 -13.14 0.17
N LEU A 210 2.96 -14.25 0.55
CA LEU A 210 2.37 -15.19 -0.40
C LEU A 210 1.26 -14.53 -1.22
N ALA A 211 0.34 -13.83 -0.54
CA ALA A 211 -0.76 -13.12 -1.18
C ALA A 211 -0.27 -11.97 -2.07
N GLU A 212 0.77 -11.24 -1.65
CA GLU A 212 1.43 -10.21 -2.46
C GLU A 212 2.05 -10.80 -3.74
N LYS A 213 2.82 -11.89 -3.64
CA LYS A 213 3.38 -12.55 -4.83
C LYS A 213 2.30 -13.07 -5.77
N GLN A 214 1.23 -13.66 -5.23
CA GLN A 214 0.08 -14.12 -6.02
C GLN A 214 -0.62 -12.94 -6.72
N SER A 215 -0.79 -11.81 -6.03
CA SER A 215 -1.35 -10.58 -6.59
C SER A 215 -0.48 -10.07 -7.76
N GLN A 216 0.84 -10.02 -7.58
CA GLN A 216 1.77 -9.62 -8.65
C GLN A 216 1.68 -10.52 -9.89
N GLN A 217 1.55 -11.84 -9.71
CA GLN A 217 1.38 -12.77 -10.83
C GLN A 217 0.04 -12.57 -11.55
N LEU A 218 -1.05 -12.37 -10.80
CA LEU A 218 -2.38 -12.12 -11.37
C LEU A 218 -2.40 -10.79 -12.13
N ASP A 219 -1.74 -9.75 -11.61
CA ASP A 219 -1.60 -8.46 -12.30
C ASP A 219 -0.83 -8.62 -13.63
N ALA A 220 0.31 -9.33 -13.60
CA ALA A 220 1.09 -9.60 -14.81
C ALA A 220 0.29 -10.42 -15.85
N TYR A 221 -0.47 -11.42 -15.40
CA TYR A 221 -1.34 -12.22 -16.28
C TYR A 221 -2.47 -11.39 -16.88
N LEU A 222 -3.11 -10.54 -16.06
CA LEU A 222 -4.16 -9.63 -16.47
C LEU A 222 -3.66 -8.62 -17.52
N GLN A 223 -2.44 -8.12 -17.38
CA GLN A 223 -1.80 -7.28 -18.39
C GLN A 223 -1.58 -8.03 -19.70
N ALA A 224 -1.06 -9.26 -19.64
CA ALA A 224 -0.87 -10.07 -20.84
C ALA A 224 -2.21 -10.34 -21.57
N LEU A 225 -3.29 -10.63 -20.83
CA LEU A 225 -4.64 -10.81 -21.39
C LEU A 225 -5.13 -9.54 -22.09
N ARG A 226 -4.98 -8.38 -21.44
CA ARG A 226 -5.35 -7.07 -22.02
C ARG A 226 -4.57 -6.78 -23.30
N ASN A 227 -3.27 -7.07 -23.32
CA ASN A 227 -2.41 -6.85 -24.48
C ASN A 227 -2.83 -7.73 -25.65
N GLN A 228 -3.16 -9.01 -25.40
CA GLN A 228 -3.67 -9.89 -26.43
C GLN A 228 -5.02 -9.40 -26.97
N LEU A 229 -5.95 -9.02 -26.10
CA LEU A 229 -7.25 -8.46 -26.51
C LEU A 229 -7.09 -7.20 -27.37
N ASN A 230 -6.19 -6.30 -26.97
CA ASN A 230 -5.89 -5.09 -27.73
C ASN A 230 -5.30 -5.43 -29.11
N SER A 231 -4.36 -6.39 -29.18
CA SER A 231 -3.76 -6.82 -30.45
C SER A 231 -4.78 -7.46 -31.40
N LEU A 232 -5.76 -8.20 -30.87
CA LEU A 232 -6.84 -8.78 -31.67
C LEU A 232 -7.76 -7.69 -32.22
N ARG A 233 -8.20 -6.76 -31.37
CA ARG A 233 -9.03 -5.61 -31.78
C ARG A 233 -8.34 -4.76 -32.83
N GLN A 234 -7.03 -4.54 -32.69
CA GLN A 234 -6.25 -3.81 -33.69
C GLN A 234 -6.25 -4.52 -35.04
N ARG A 235 -5.96 -5.83 -35.07
CA ARG A 235 -5.96 -6.61 -36.32
C ARG A 235 -7.35 -6.68 -36.95
N GLU A 236 -8.40 -6.79 -36.15
CA GLU A 236 -9.79 -6.76 -36.63
C GLU A 236 -10.13 -5.42 -37.27
N ALA A 237 -9.74 -4.30 -36.64
CA ALA A 237 -9.91 -2.97 -37.19
C ALA A 237 -9.13 -2.78 -38.50
N GLU A 238 -7.84 -3.16 -38.54
CA GLU A 238 -7.00 -3.03 -39.73
C GLU A 238 -7.55 -3.83 -40.91
N ARG A 239 -8.00 -5.07 -40.69
CA ARG A 239 -8.64 -5.88 -41.75
C ARG A 239 -9.95 -5.27 -42.23
N ALA A 240 -10.75 -4.70 -41.33
CA ALA A 240 -11.99 -4.02 -41.71
C ALA A 240 -11.70 -2.79 -42.57
N LEU A 241 -10.66 -2.01 -42.24
CA LEU A 241 -10.21 -0.88 -43.05
C LEU A 241 -9.70 -1.33 -44.42
N GLU A 242 -8.79 -2.29 -44.47
CA GLU A 242 -8.23 -2.82 -45.73
C GLU A 242 -9.33 -3.36 -46.65
N SER A 243 -10.30 -4.10 -46.09
CA SER A 243 -11.43 -4.63 -46.86
C SER A 243 -12.27 -3.51 -47.49
N THR A 244 -12.47 -2.40 -46.77
CA THR A 244 -13.23 -1.26 -47.29
C THR A 244 -12.43 -0.40 -48.27
N GLU A 245 -11.11 -0.29 -48.10
CA GLU A 245 -10.21 0.37 -49.05
C GLU A 245 -10.13 -0.39 -50.37
N LEU A 246 -10.03 -1.73 -50.36
CA LEU A 246 -10.08 -2.55 -51.57
C LEU A 246 -11.41 -2.41 -52.32
N LEU A 247 -12.54 -2.33 -51.60
CA LEU A 247 -13.83 -2.05 -52.22
C LEU A 247 -13.85 -0.67 -52.89
N ALA A 248 -13.19 0.32 -52.30
CA ALA A 248 -13.07 1.65 -52.87
C ALA A 248 -12.14 1.72 -54.09
N GLU A 249 -11.02 0.99 -54.11
CA GLU A 249 -10.13 0.93 -55.27
C GLU A 249 -10.79 0.34 -56.50
N ASN A 250 -11.70 -0.63 -56.30
CA ASN A 250 -12.47 -1.26 -57.37
C ASN A 250 -13.64 -0.40 -57.89
N SER A 251 -14.01 0.67 -57.17
CA SER A 251 -15.12 1.55 -57.54
C SER A 251 -14.64 2.88 -58.13
N ALA A 252 -15.02 3.17 -59.38
CA ALA A 252 -14.66 4.43 -60.03
C ALA A 252 -15.53 5.61 -59.52
N GLY A 253 -14.88 6.72 -59.13
CA GLY A 253 -15.55 8.00 -58.86
C GLY A 253 -16.29 8.09 -57.52
N LEU A 254 -15.58 7.86 -56.41
CA LEU A 254 -16.14 8.01 -55.06
C LEU A 254 -16.41 9.49 -54.70
N PRO A 255 -17.62 9.81 -54.19
CA PRO A 255 -17.92 11.13 -53.63
C PRO A 255 -16.98 11.55 -52.51
N GLU A 256 -16.67 12.84 -52.44
CA GLU A 256 -15.74 13.40 -51.45
C GLU A 256 -16.13 13.06 -50.01
N GLY A 257 -17.43 13.07 -49.68
CA GLY A 257 -17.93 12.69 -48.34
C GLY A 257 -17.63 11.24 -47.93
N ILE A 258 -17.52 10.30 -48.89
CA ILE A 258 -17.13 8.90 -48.61
C ILE A 258 -15.60 8.79 -48.44
N VAL A 259 -14.85 9.56 -49.24
CA VAL A 259 -13.38 9.63 -49.12
C VAL A 259 -12.96 10.23 -47.78
N GLU A 260 -13.68 11.22 -47.27
CA GLU A 260 -13.47 11.77 -45.93
C GLU A 260 -13.67 10.72 -44.82
N GLN A 261 -14.64 9.80 -44.97
CA GLN A 261 -14.86 8.76 -43.95
C GLN A 261 -13.69 7.77 -43.86
N PHE A 262 -13.00 7.47 -44.96
CA PHE A 262 -11.76 6.67 -44.91
C PHE A 262 -10.69 7.35 -44.04
N LYS A 263 -10.52 8.67 -44.17
CA LYS A 263 -9.57 9.44 -43.35
C LYS A 263 -9.96 9.40 -41.88
N VAL A 264 -11.24 9.63 -41.56
CA VAL A 264 -11.74 9.57 -40.18
C VAL A 264 -11.52 8.18 -39.59
N ASN A 265 -11.83 7.12 -40.33
CA ASN A 265 -11.64 5.74 -39.86
C ASN A 265 -10.16 5.41 -39.61
N ARG A 266 -9.25 5.89 -40.46
CA ARG A 266 -7.80 5.76 -40.25
C ARG A 266 -7.32 6.53 -39.02
N GLU A 267 -7.80 7.75 -38.81
CA GLU A 267 -7.52 8.54 -37.61
C GLU A 267 -8.02 7.85 -36.34
N LEU A 268 -9.23 7.27 -36.36
CA LEU A 268 -9.79 6.53 -35.23
C LEU A 268 -8.99 5.26 -34.91
N SER A 269 -8.55 4.53 -35.93
CA SER A 269 -7.68 3.36 -35.73
C SER A 269 -6.32 3.76 -35.16
N GLN A 270 -5.74 4.88 -35.60
CA GLN A 270 -4.50 5.40 -35.02
C GLN A 270 -4.70 5.84 -33.57
N ALA A 271 -5.81 6.50 -33.26
CA ALA A 271 -6.14 6.90 -31.90
C ALA A 271 -6.32 5.68 -30.98
N LEU A 272 -6.92 4.59 -31.48
CA LEU A 272 -7.08 3.34 -30.72
C LEU A 272 -5.72 2.74 -30.36
N ASN A 273 -4.77 2.76 -31.30
CA ASN A 273 -3.40 2.31 -31.08
C ASN A 273 -2.66 3.18 -30.05
N GLN A 274 -2.77 4.51 -30.16
CA GLN A 274 -2.17 5.44 -29.20
C GLN A 274 -2.74 5.23 -27.79
N GLN A 275 -4.05 4.99 -27.69
CA GLN A 275 -4.71 4.72 -26.42
C GLN A 275 -4.22 3.41 -25.80
N ALA A 276 -4.05 2.34 -26.58
CA ALA A 276 -3.50 1.08 -26.10
C ALA A 276 -2.07 1.24 -25.57
N GLN A 277 -1.19 1.90 -26.32
CA GLN A 277 0.17 2.20 -25.88
C GLN A 277 0.20 3.02 -24.60
N ARG A 278 -0.71 4.00 -24.47
CA ARG A 278 -0.82 4.80 -23.25
C ARG A 278 -1.28 3.98 -22.05
N MET A 279 -2.20 3.05 -22.25
CA MET A 279 -2.64 2.12 -21.21
C MET A 279 -1.47 1.31 -20.64
N ASP A 280 -0.61 0.77 -21.52
CA ASP A 280 0.57 0.00 -21.12
C ASP A 280 1.57 0.85 -20.32
N LEU A 281 1.79 2.09 -20.76
CA LEU A 281 2.65 3.03 -20.05
C LEU A 281 2.10 3.36 -18.65
N VAL A 282 0.79 3.63 -18.53
CA VAL A 282 0.13 3.90 -17.24
C VAL A 282 0.26 2.69 -16.31
N ALA A 283 0.04 1.47 -16.81
CA ALA A 283 0.21 0.24 -16.03
C ALA A 283 1.68 0.04 -15.58
N SER A 284 2.65 0.34 -16.43
CA SER A 284 4.08 0.32 -16.06
C SER A 284 4.41 1.35 -14.97
N GLN A 285 3.88 2.57 -15.09
CA GLN A 285 4.08 3.65 -14.11
C GLN A 285 3.46 3.30 -12.76
N GLN A 286 2.28 2.67 -12.73
CA GLN A 286 1.65 2.22 -11.48
C GLN A 286 2.55 1.20 -10.74
N ARG A 287 3.11 0.24 -11.47
CA ARG A 287 4.03 -0.76 -10.90
C ARG A 287 5.30 -0.11 -10.38
N GLN A 288 5.86 0.84 -11.14
CA GLN A 288 7.01 1.61 -10.71
C GLN A 288 6.71 2.40 -9.43
N ALA A 289 5.59 3.11 -9.35
CA ALA A 289 5.19 3.88 -8.17
C ALA A 289 5.00 2.97 -6.94
N THR A 290 4.38 1.81 -7.12
CA THR A 290 4.19 0.83 -6.05
C THR A 290 5.52 0.26 -5.55
N SER A 291 6.40 -0.14 -6.46
CA SER A 291 7.74 -0.66 -6.14
C SER A 291 8.60 0.40 -5.43
N GLN A 292 8.59 1.63 -5.94
CA GLN A 292 9.26 2.77 -5.31
C GLN A 292 8.70 3.05 -3.90
N THR A 293 7.37 2.99 -3.72
CA THR A 293 6.74 3.18 -2.41
C THR A 293 7.24 2.14 -1.40
N LEU A 294 7.36 0.88 -1.83
CA LEU A 294 7.90 -0.18 -0.98
C LEU A 294 9.36 0.09 -0.60
N GLN A 295 10.20 0.48 -1.57
CA GLN A 295 11.61 0.84 -1.31
C GLN A 295 11.74 2.00 -0.32
N VAL A 296 10.91 3.04 -0.47
CA VAL A 296 10.89 4.21 0.43
C VAL A 296 10.47 3.79 1.84
N ARG A 297 9.44 2.95 1.98
CA ARG A 297 9.00 2.43 3.30
C ARG A 297 10.04 1.52 3.96
N GLN A 298 10.76 0.72 3.17
CA GLN A 298 11.88 -0.08 3.69
C GLN A 298 13.02 0.81 4.20
N ALA A 299 13.36 1.87 3.46
CA ALA A 299 14.33 2.87 3.89
C ALA A 299 13.87 3.58 5.17
N LEU A 300 12.59 3.94 5.28
CA LEU A 300 12.00 4.53 6.49
C LEU A 300 12.14 3.61 7.71
N ASN A 301 11.79 2.34 7.57
CA ASN A 301 11.90 1.36 8.65
C ASN A 301 13.35 1.17 9.08
N THR A 302 14.26 1.04 8.11
CA THR A 302 15.71 0.94 8.38
C THR A 302 16.20 2.18 9.12
N LEU A 303 15.78 3.38 8.69
CA LEU A 303 16.14 4.63 9.35
C LEU A 303 15.59 4.69 10.78
N ARG A 304 14.35 4.27 11.02
CA ARG A 304 13.77 4.20 12.38
C ARG A 304 14.51 3.22 13.29
N GLU A 305 14.81 2.02 12.81
CA GLU A 305 15.52 0.98 13.59
C GLU A 305 16.98 1.35 13.85
N GLN A 306 17.70 1.80 12.81
CA GLN A 306 19.12 2.13 12.90
C GLN A 306 19.36 3.49 13.58
N SER A 307 18.36 4.38 13.62
CA SER A 307 18.49 5.66 14.34
C SER A 307 18.72 5.50 15.84
N GLN A 308 18.28 4.38 16.42
CA GLN A 308 18.57 4.04 17.82
C GLN A 308 20.06 3.80 18.08
N TRP A 309 20.82 3.44 17.04
CA TRP A 309 22.25 3.11 17.10
C TRP A 309 23.16 4.20 16.55
N LEU A 310 22.60 5.29 16.02
CA LEU A 310 23.34 6.42 15.42
C LEU A 310 24.29 7.11 16.40
N GLY A 311 24.03 7.03 17.70
CA GLY A 311 24.96 7.54 18.73
C GLY A 311 26.27 6.75 18.85
N VAL A 312 26.38 5.56 18.22
CA VAL A 312 27.51 4.64 18.42
C VAL A 312 28.50 4.63 17.23
N SER A 313 28.09 5.02 16.01
CA SER A 313 29.02 5.11 14.88
C SER A 313 28.61 6.13 13.81
N ASN A 314 29.56 6.97 13.38
CA ASN A 314 29.36 7.96 12.30
C ASN A 314 29.18 7.31 10.92
N MET A 315 29.73 6.11 10.69
CA MET A 315 29.61 5.37 9.42
C MET A 315 28.18 4.96 9.10
N LEU A 316 27.35 4.67 10.11
CA LEU A 316 25.92 4.37 9.93
C LEU A 316 25.14 5.60 9.47
N GLY A 317 25.50 6.80 9.95
CA GLY A 317 24.89 8.06 9.52
C GLY A 317 25.15 8.37 8.04
N GLU A 318 26.37 8.12 7.57
CA GLU A 318 26.75 8.29 6.16
C GLU A 318 26.05 7.28 5.24
N ALA A 319 25.99 6.01 5.64
CA ALA A 319 25.28 4.97 4.89
C ALA A 319 23.77 5.25 4.78
N LEU A 320 23.13 5.70 5.87
CA LEU A 320 21.72 6.07 5.86
C LEU A 320 21.45 7.32 5.00
N ARG A 321 22.31 8.34 5.04
CA ARG A 321 22.21 9.49 4.11
C ARG A 321 22.40 9.09 2.65
N ALA A 322 23.35 8.21 2.35
CA ALA A 322 23.54 7.70 0.99
C ALA A 322 22.32 6.91 0.50
N GLN A 323 21.62 6.21 1.40
CA GLN A 323 20.36 5.51 1.08
C GLN A 323 19.20 6.50 0.88
N VAL A 324 19.10 7.56 1.69
CA VAL A 324 18.10 8.64 1.52
C VAL A 324 18.37 9.45 0.24
N ALA A 325 19.61 9.71 -0.12
CA ALA A 325 19.98 10.39 -1.36
C ALA A 325 19.66 9.59 -2.63
N ARG A 326 19.46 8.27 -2.50
CA ARG A 326 19.06 7.37 -3.60
C ARG A 326 17.54 7.22 -3.73
N LEU A 327 16.76 7.91 -2.90
CA LEU A 327 15.30 7.82 -2.98
C LEU A 327 14.80 8.39 -4.32
N PRO A 328 13.67 7.88 -4.84
CA PRO A 328 13.04 8.40 -6.04
C PRO A 328 12.69 9.89 -5.91
N GLU A 329 12.67 10.59 -7.05
CA GLU A 329 12.18 11.96 -7.11
C GLU A 329 10.67 12.04 -6.81
N MET A 330 10.23 13.18 -6.28
CA MET A 330 8.84 13.41 -5.94
C MET A 330 7.96 13.43 -7.21
N PRO A 331 6.88 12.63 -7.27
CA PRO A 331 6.01 12.59 -8.43
C PRO A 331 5.29 13.94 -8.65
N LYS A 332 5.00 14.28 -9.91
CA LYS A 332 4.36 15.56 -10.29
C LYS A 332 2.87 15.36 -10.60
N PRO A 333 1.94 15.67 -9.67
CA PRO A 333 0.51 15.36 -9.83
C PRO A 333 -0.21 16.15 -10.94
N GLN A 334 0.27 17.36 -11.27
CA GLN A 334 -0.38 18.26 -12.24
C GLN A 334 -0.46 17.69 -13.67
N GLN A 335 0.49 16.83 -14.06
CA GLN A 335 0.51 16.21 -15.39
C GLN A 335 -0.66 15.24 -15.57
N LEU A 336 -0.97 14.45 -14.53
CA LEU A 336 -2.06 13.47 -14.57
C LEU A 336 -3.44 14.15 -14.64
N ASP A 337 -3.62 15.27 -13.93
CA ASP A 337 -4.87 16.03 -13.98
C ASP A 337 -5.13 16.62 -15.38
N THR A 338 -4.07 17.09 -16.04
CA THR A 338 -4.14 17.59 -17.42
C THR A 338 -4.51 16.47 -18.40
N GLU A 339 -3.89 15.29 -18.26
CA GLU A 339 -4.20 14.13 -19.10
C GLU A 339 -5.63 13.64 -18.92
N MET A 340 -6.14 13.58 -17.69
CA MET A 340 -7.54 13.22 -17.43
C MET A 340 -8.51 14.21 -18.08
N ALA A 341 -8.20 15.51 -18.06
CA ALA A 341 -9.01 16.51 -18.74
C ALA A 341 -8.99 16.30 -20.27
N GLN A 342 -7.83 16.04 -20.86
CA GLN A 342 -7.69 15.74 -22.29
C GLN A 342 -8.49 14.50 -22.69
N LEU A 343 -8.45 13.42 -21.90
CA LEU A 343 -9.24 12.21 -22.17
C LEU A 343 -10.75 12.46 -22.14
N ARG A 344 -11.24 13.30 -21.21
CA ARG A 344 -12.65 13.70 -21.18
C ARG A 344 -13.04 14.50 -22.42
N VAL A 345 -12.17 15.39 -22.90
CA VAL A 345 -12.39 16.11 -24.16
C VAL A 345 -12.41 15.17 -25.36
N HIS A 346 -11.48 14.22 -25.45
CA HIS A 346 -11.48 13.20 -26.50
C HIS A 346 -12.76 12.36 -26.47
N ARG A 347 -13.23 11.97 -25.28
CA ARG A 347 -14.51 11.28 -25.11
C ARG A 347 -15.68 12.08 -25.67
N MET A 348 -15.79 13.36 -25.33
CA MET A 348 -16.84 14.25 -25.88
C MET A 348 -16.76 14.33 -27.41
N ARG A 349 -15.55 14.42 -27.98
CA ARG A 349 -15.35 14.39 -29.44
C ARG A 349 -15.84 13.06 -30.06
N TYR A 350 -15.54 11.93 -29.44
CA TYR A 350 -16.00 10.62 -29.94
C TYR A 350 -17.52 10.44 -29.82
N GLU A 351 -18.12 10.91 -28.73
CA GLU A 351 -19.59 10.96 -28.57
C GLU A 351 -20.24 11.84 -29.64
N GLU A 352 -19.64 13.00 -29.96
CA GLU A 352 -20.10 13.88 -31.04
C GLU A 352 -20.03 13.19 -32.41
N LEU A 353 -18.92 12.50 -32.72
CA LEU A 353 -18.77 11.75 -33.98
C LEU A 353 -19.79 10.61 -34.08
N LEU A 354 -20.08 9.92 -32.97
CA LEU A 354 -21.11 8.89 -32.92
C LEU A 354 -22.51 9.47 -33.21
N ASN A 355 -22.80 10.66 -32.65
CA ASN A 355 -24.07 11.36 -32.89
C ASN A 355 -24.21 11.90 -34.32
N LYS A 356 -23.09 12.11 -35.05
CA LYS A 356 -23.11 12.54 -36.46
C LYS A 356 -23.36 11.40 -37.44
N GLN A 357 -23.23 10.13 -37.05
CA GLN A 357 -23.48 8.98 -37.92
C GLN A 357 -24.81 9.01 -38.73
N PRO A 358 -25.99 9.33 -38.15
CA PRO A 358 -27.23 9.39 -38.93
C PRO A 358 -27.22 10.48 -40.02
N GLN A 359 -26.44 11.56 -39.83
CA GLN A 359 -26.28 12.62 -40.82
C GLN A 359 -25.35 12.16 -41.96
N LEU A 360 -24.30 11.40 -41.63
CA LEU A 360 -23.36 10.83 -42.61
C LEU A 360 -24.03 9.83 -43.56
N ARG A 361 -25.10 9.15 -43.13
CA ARG A 361 -25.91 8.29 -44.02
C ARG A 361 -26.69 9.07 -45.10
N GLN A 362 -26.81 10.39 -44.96
CA GLN A 362 -27.53 11.24 -45.91
C GLN A 362 -26.59 11.90 -46.93
N ILE A 363 -25.31 11.52 -46.97
CA ILE A 363 -24.34 12.00 -47.95
C ILE A 363 -24.88 11.72 -49.36
N ARG A 364 -24.77 12.74 -50.22
CA ARG A 364 -25.15 12.67 -51.64
C ARG A 364 -23.93 12.85 -52.53
N GLN A 365 -24.08 12.50 -53.80
CA GLN A 365 -23.07 12.78 -54.80
C GLN A 365 -22.92 14.30 -55.05
N ALA A 366 -21.79 14.73 -55.63
CA ALA A 366 -21.50 16.13 -55.91
C ALA A 366 -22.51 16.80 -56.87
N ASN A 367 -23.20 16.01 -57.68
CA ASN A 367 -24.29 16.43 -58.58
C ASN A 367 -25.68 16.46 -57.90
N GLY A 368 -25.78 16.18 -56.60
CA GLY A 368 -27.02 16.13 -55.82
C GLY A 368 -27.82 14.82 -55.94
N GLN A 369 -27.36 13.86 -56.75
CA GLN A 369 -27.99 12.55 -56.92
C GLN A 369 -27.75 11.64 -55.70
N PRO A 370 -28.64 10.66 -55.45
CA PRO A 370 -28.40 9.64 -54.43
C PRO A 370 -27.17 8.78 -54.79
N LEU A 371 -26.51 8.24 -53.77
CA LEU A 371 -25.39 7.31 -53.92
C LEU A 371 -25.82 6.05 -54.69
N THR A 372 -24.90 5.47 -55.47
CA THR A 372 -25.13 4.17 -56.12
C THR A 372 -25.22 3.04 -55.07
N ALA A 373 -25.74 1.88 -55.46
CA ALA A 373 -25.82 0.73 -54.55
C ALA A 373 -24.44 0.31 -54.00
N GLU A 374 -23.41 0.30 -54.84
CA GLU A 374 -22.02 0.01 -54.44
C GLU A 374 -21.48 1.09 -53.48
N GLN A 375 -21.70 2.37 -53.77
CA GLN A 375 -21.28 3.48 -52.90
C GLN A 375 -21.98 3.44 -51.53
N ASN A 376 -23.26 3.06 -51.49
CA ASN A 376 -23.99 2.87 -50.23
C ASN A 376 -23.43 1.69 -49.43
N GLN A 377 -23.08 0.57 -50.08
CA GLN A 377 -22.46 -0.57 -49.40
C GLN A 377 -21.11 -0.21 -48.80
N ILE A 378 -20.27 0.56 -49.52
CA ILE A 378 -18.99 1.05 -49.02
C ILE A 378 -19.19 1.97 -47.81
N LEU A 379 -20.11 2.94 -47.92
CA LEU A 379 -20.41 3.87 -46.83
C LEU A 379 -20.96 3.15 -45.59
N ASP A 380 -21.88 2.20 -45.76
CA ASP A 380 -22.44 1.42 -44.65
C ASP A 380 -21.37 0.58 -43.95
N ALA A 381 -20.46 -0.04 -44.71
CA ALA A 381 -19.33 -0.78 -44.15
C ALA A 381 -18.38 0.15 -43.37
N GLN A 382 -18.03 1.31 -43.93
CA GLN A 382 -17.21 2.32 -43.24
C GLN A 382 -17.85 2.82 -41.94
N LEU A 383 -19.14 3.15 -41.96
CA LEU A 383 -19.85 3.66 -40.78
C LEU A 383 -19.99 2.58 -39.70
N ARG A 384 -20.10 1.31 -40.10
CA ARG A 384 -20.06 0.18 -39.16
C ARG A 384 -18.69 0.07 -38.50
N THR A 385 -17.61 0.07 -39.27
CA THR A 385 -16.24 0.07 -38.72
C THR A 385 -16.00 1.30 -37.84
N GLN A 386 -16.47 2.48 -38.26
CA GLN A 386 -16.39 3.71 -37.46
C GLN A 386 -17.09 3.55 -36.11
N ARG A 387 -18.28 2.95 -36.09
CA ARG A 387 -19.04 2.72 -34.85
C ARG A 387 -18.31 1.76 -33.91
N GLU A 388 -17.74 0.69 -34.45
CA GLU A 388 -16.97 -0.30 -33.68
C GLU A 388 -15.69 0.33 -33.10
N LEU A 389 -14.98 1.14 -33.87
CA LEU A 389 -13.81 1.91 -33.42
C LEU A 389 -14.18 2.94 -32.34
N LEU A 390 -15.23 3.73 -32.56
CA LEU A 390 -15.69 4.74 -31.60
C LEU A 390 -16.13 4.10 -30.28
N ASN A 391 -16.89 3.01 -30.32
CA ASN A 391 -17.28 2.28 -29.12
C ASN A 391 -16.07 1.73 -28.37
N SER A 392 -15.06 1.22 -29.09
CA SER A 392 -13.82 0.72 -28.49
C SER A 392 -13.01 1.85 -27.84
N LEU A 393 -12.90 3.00 -28.50
CA LEU A 393 -12.24 4.20 -27.97
C LEU A 393 -12.92 4.76 -26.73
N LEU A 394 -14.26 4.78 -26.71
CA LEU A 394 -15.06 5.21 -25.56
C LEU A 394 -14.86 4.28 -24.36
N GLN A 395 -15.00 2.96 -24.55
CA GLN A 395 -14.78 1.97 -23.50
C GLN A 395 -13.33 1.98 -22.99
N GLY A 396 -12.36 2.07 -23.90
CA GLY A 396 -10.95 2.22 -23.56
C GLY A 396 -10.67 3.51 -22.80
N GLY A 397 -11.41 4.59 -23.10
CA GLY A 397 -11.26 5.90 -22.48
C GLY A 397 -11.68 5.88 -21.02
N ASP A 398 -12.84 5.29 -20.73
CA ASP A 398 -13.32 5.11 -19.37
C ASP A 398 -12.37 4.21 -18.55
N THR A 399 -11.86 3.14 -19.17
CA THR A 399 -10.85 2.27 -18.54
C THR A 399 -9.55 3.04 -18.24
N LEU A 400 -9.08 3.86 -19.17
CA LEU A 400 -7.84 4.62 -19.02
C LEU A 400 -7.98 5.70 -17.93
N ILE A 401 -9.15 6.33 -17.81
CA ILE A 401 -9.45 7.25 -16.71
C ILE A 401 -9.38 6.55 -15.35
N LEU A 402 -9.92 5.33 -15.24
CA LEU A 402 -9.83 4.54 -14.01
C LEU A 402 -8.38 4.16 -13.69
N GLU A 403 -7.59 3.72 -14.66
CA GLU A 403 -6.18 3.39 -14.46
C GLU A 403 -5.34 4.63 -14.12
N LEU A 404 -5.58 5.79 -14.74
CA LEU A 404 -4.94 7.05 -14.34
C LEU A 404 -5.31 7.48 -12.92
N THR A 405 -6.55 7.22 -12.51
CA THR A 405 -7.00 7.50 -11.13
C THR A 405 -6.24 6.62 -10.13
N LYS A 406 -6.07 5.32 -10.43
CA LYS A 406 -5.24 4.43 -9.60
C LYS A 406 -3.77 4.88 -9.58
N LEU A 407 -3.22 5.29 -10.72
CA LEU A 407 -1.86 5.84 -10.79
C LEU A 407 -1.72 7.07 -9.90
N LYS A 408 -2.68 7.99 -9.93
CA LYS A 408 -2.72 9.16 -9.05
C LYS A 408 -2.71 8.76 -7.57
N VAL A 409 -3.50 7.75 -7.19
CA VAL A 409 -3.50 7.23 -5.81
C VAL A 409 -2.14 6.63 -5.45
N SER A 410 -1.53 5.82 -6.31
CA SER A 410 -0.21 5.23 -6.04
C SER A 410 0.90 6.30 -5.94
N ASN A 411 0.85 7.34 -6.77
CA ASN A 411 1.78 8.47 -6.69
C ASN A 411 1.59 9.29 -5.41
N SER A 412 0.34 9.46 -4.95
CA SER A 412 0.07 10.10 -3.66
C SER A 412 0.67 9.29 -2.51
N GLN A 413 0.54 7.96 -2.53
CA GLN A 413 1.13 7.09 -1.50
C GLN A 413 2.67 7.15 -1.51
N LEU A 414 3.29 7.23 -2.69
CA LEU A 414 4.72 7.45 -2.83
C LEU A 414 5.14 8.81 -2.26
N GLU A 415 4.38 9.86 -2.59
CA GLU A 415 4.62 11.22 -2.08
C GLU A 415 4.55 11.27 -0.55
N ASP A 416 3.54 10.64 0.05
CA ASP A 416 3.38 10.56 1.49
C ASP A 416 4.54 9.81 2.15
N ALA A 417 4.95 8.67 1.58
CA ALA A 417 6.09 7.89 2.09
C ALA A 417 7.41 8.69 2.00
N LEU A 418 7.62 9.44 0.90
CA LEU A 418 8.80 10.30 0.73
C LEU A 418 8.80 11.44 1.75
N LYS A 419 7.64 12.06 2.03
CA LYS A 419 7.50 13.09 3.07
C LYS A 419 7.84 12.52 4.45
N GLU A 420 7.33 11.34 4.80
CA GLU A 420 7.65 10.68 6.07
C GLU A 420 9.16 10.39 6.21
N VAL A 421 9.82 9.90 5.14
CA VAL A 421 11.27 9.68 5.16
C VAL A 421 12.02 10.99 5.30
N ASN A 422 11.59 12.05 4.63
CA ASN A 422 12.22 13.35 4.75
C ASN A 422 12.10 13.91 6.18
N GLU A 423 10.92 13.80 6.79
CA GLU A 423 10.70 14.19 8.19
C GLU A 423 11.54 13.36 9.17
N ALA A 424 11.60 12.03 8.97
CA ALA A 424 12.42 11.14 9.79
C ALA A 424 13.92 11.45 9.63
N THR A 425 14.37 11.76 8.41
CA THR A 425 15.75 12.19 8.14
C THR A 425 16.07 13.48 8.89
N HIS A 426 15.20 14.49 8.83
CA HIS A 426 15.38 15.72 9.60
C HIS A 426 15.36 15.47 11.11
N ARG A 427 14.56 14.52 11.60
CA ARG A 427 14.49 14.21 13.03
C ARG A 427 15.73 13.48 13.55
N TYR A 428 16.21 12.48 12.81
CA TYR A 428 17.23 11.54 13.31
C TYR A 428 18.64 11.80 12.75
N LEU A 429 18.76 12.28 11.51
CA LEU A 429 20.04 12.49 10.82
C LEU A 429 20.48 13.96 10.81
N PHE A 430 19.66 14.91 11.26
CA PHE A 430 20.08 16.31 11.33
C PHE A 430 21.20 16.53 12.36
N TRP A 431 21.19 15.79 13.48
CA TRP A 431 22.13 15.96 14.58
C TRP A 431 23.40 15.10 14.47
N THR A 432 23.48 14.18 13.50
CA THR A 432 24.68 13.38 13.27
C THR A 432 25.72 14.19 12.48
N ALA A 433 26.92 14.36 13.05
CA ALA A 433 27.99 15.17 12.47
C ALA A 433 28.29 14.75 11.02
N ASP A 434 28.30 15.73 10.12
CA ASP A 434 28.49 15.55 8.66
C ASP A 434 29.97 15.41 8.27
N VAL A 435 30.84 15.18 9.25
CA VAL A 435 32.29 15.25 9.06
C VAL A 435 32.94 14.04 9.72
N SER A 436 33.69 13.28 8.92
CA SER A 436 34.61 12.25 9.38
C SER A 436 35.48 12.83 10.51
N PRO A 437 35.79 12.07 11.59
CA PRO A 437 36.76 12.55 12.57
C PRO A 437 38.04 12.93 11.82
N LEU A 438 38.55 14.15 12.06
CA LEU A 438 39.77 14.68 11.42
C LEU A 438 40.86 13.61 11.39
N SER A 439 41.06 12.96 10.24
CA SER A 439 42.16 12.02 10.05
C SER A 439 43.43 12.83 9.87
N LEU A 440 44.57 12.26 10.28
CA LEU A 440 45.89 12.88 10.10
C LEU A 440 46.26 13.13 8.62
N SER A 441 45.47 12.66 7.66
CA SER A 441 45.62 12.91 6.22
C SER A 441 44.98 14.22 5.73
N TRP A 442 44.04 14.81 6.48
CA TRP A 442 43.34 16.03 6.10
C TRP A 442 44.26 17.21 5.70
N PRO A 443 45.40 17.48 6.38
CA PRO A 443 46.31 18.54 5.96
C PRO A 443 46.98 18.26 4.61
N VAL A 444 47.22 16.98 4.28
CA VAL A 444 47.91 16.58 3.04
C VAL A 444 46.98 16.72 1.84
N ASP A 445 45.73 16.30 1.99
CA ASP A 445 44.71 16.41 0.95
C ASP A 445 44.37 17.89 0.67
N LEU A 446 44.25 18.72 1.72
CA LEU A 446 44.03 20.16 1.60
C LEU A 446 45.18 20.85 0.83
N VAL A 447 46.43 20.45 1.09
CA VAL A 447 47.60 20.99 0.39
C VAL A 447 47.66 20.52 -1.06
N GLN A 448 47.27 19.28 -1.37
CA GLN A 448 47.21 18.81 -2.75
C GLN A 448 46.12 19.53 -3.55
N ASP A 449 44.95 19.75 -2.98
CA ASP A 449 43.85 20.47 -3.64
C ASP A 449 44.15 21.97 -3.78
N LEU A 450 44.75 22.60 -2.77
CA LEU A 450 45.27 23.97 -2.88
C LEU A 450 46.35 24.08 -3.95
N ARG A 451 47.25 23.10 -4.06
CA ARG A 451 48.29 23.07 -5.10
C ARG A 451 47.69 22.91 -6.51
N ARG A 452 46.55 22.21 -6.63
CA ARG A 452 45.81 22.06 -7.89
C ARG A 452 45.11 23.36 -8.28
N LEU A 453 44.53 24.08 -7.32
CA LEU A 453 43.91 25.40 -7.52
C LEU A 453 44.93 26.53 -7.78
N ILE A 454 46.16 26.38 -7.24
CA ILE A 454 47.27 27.33 -7.43
C ILE A 454 48.16 26.93 -8.64
N SER A 455 47.78 25.87 -9.37
CA SER A 455 48.53 25.47 -10.56
C SER A 455 48.52 26.60 -11.60
N LEU A 456 49.68 26.87 -12.19
CA LEU A 456 49.92 28.00 -13.11
C LEU A 456 48.93 28.05 -14.29
N ASP A 457 48.32 26.92 -14.67
CA ASP A 457 47.32 26.87 -15.72
C ASP A 457 45.99 27.54 -15.32
N THR A 458 45.55 27.44 -14.07
CA THR A 458 44.29 28.06 -13.63
C THR A 458 44.43 29.57 -13.57
N PHE A 459 45.58 30.08 -13.10
CA PHE A 459 45.90 31.51 -13.13
C PHE A 459 46.07 32.04 -14.56
N ASN A 460 46.66 31.26 -15.47
CA ASN A 460 46.80 31.65 -16.87
C ASN A 460 45.45 31.62 -17.61
N GLN A 461 44.57 30.69 -17.28
CA GLN A 461 43.20 30.63 -17.81
C GLN A 461 42.30 31.73 -17.24
N LEU A 462 42.38 32.03 -15.94
CA LEU A 462 41.71 33.18 -15.33
C LEU A 462 42.22 34.49 -15.92
N GLY A 463 43.54 34.65 -16.11
CA GLY A 463 44.13 35.81 -16.77
C GLY A 463 43.65 35.98 -18.21
N LYS A 464 43.62 34.90 -19.00
CA LYS A 464 43.07 34.92 -20.36
C LYS A 464 41.57 35.23 -20.39
N ALA A 465 40.80 34.66 -19.46
CA ALA A 465 39.36 34.94 -19.34
C ALA A 465 39.08 36.38 -18.92
N SER A 466 39.87 36.96 -18.00
CA SER A 466 39.76 38.36 -17.60
C SER A 466 40.12 39.31 -18.75
N ILE A 467 41.16 39.02 -19.53
CA ILE A 467 41.51 39.80 -20.73
C ILE A 467 40.42 39.69 -21.79
N MET A 468 39.86 38.49 -22.00
CA MET A 468 38.76 38.27 -22.95
C MET A 468 37.48 39.01 -22.52
N MET A 469 37.18 39.02 -21.22
CA MET A 469 36.04 39.74 -20.64
C MET A 469 36.17 41.27 -20.70
N LEU A 470 37.39 41.80 -20.65
CA LEU A 470 37.66 43.24 -20.79
C LEU A 470 37.76 43.71 -22.25
N THR A 471 38.04 42.81 -23.19
CA THR A 471 38.21 43.15 -24.62
C THR A 471 36.94 42.91 -25.45
N SER A 472 36.00 42.06 -24.99
CA SER A 472 34.76 41.78 -25.70
C SER A 472 33.68 42.85 -25.44
N LYS A 473 33.04 43.35 -26.51
CA LYS A 473 32.00 44.39 -26.44
C LYS A 473 30.74 43.95 -25.67
N GLU A 474 30.43 42.65 -25.66
CA GLU A 474 29.21 42.13 -25.03
C GLU A 474 29.33 41.97 -23.51
N THR A 475 30.54 41.78 -22.98
CA THR A 475 30.77 41.58 -21.54
C THR A 475 31.04 42.88 -20.78
N LEU A 476 31.39 43.97 -21.47
CA LEU A 476 31.68 45.27 -20.84
C LEU A 476 30.42 45.93 -20.24
N LEU A 477 29.29 45.92 -20.95
CA LEU A 477 28.03 46.48 -20.46
C LEU A 477 27.53 45.87 -19.14
N PRO A 478 27.43 44.53 -19.00
CA PRO A 478 27.04 43.92 -17.74
C PRO A 478 28.08 44.12 -16.63
N LEU A 479 29.38 44.20 -16.95
CA LEU A 479 30.42 44.49 -15.96
C LEU A 479 30.30 45.91 -15.40
N PHE A 480 30.08 46.92 -16.26
CA PHE A 480 29.81 48.29 -15.82
C PHE A 480 28.50 48.40 -15.04
N GLY A 481 27.45 47.66 -15.44
CA GLY A 481 26.20 47.58 -14.68
C GLY A 481 26.39 47.00 -13.28
N ALA A 482 27.19 45.94 -13.14
CA ALA A 482 27.52 45.34 -11.85
C ALA A 482 28.35 46.29 -10.97
N LEU A 483 29.35 46.97 -11.54
CA LEU A 483 30.14 47.98 -10.82
C LEU A 483 29.31 49.18 -10.38
N ALA A 484 28.38 49.65 -11.22
CA ALA A 484 27.45 50.71 -10.86
C ALA A 484 26.52 50.29 -9.72
N LEU A 485 26.02 49.04 -9.73
CA LEU A 485 25.21 48.48 -8.64
C LEU A 485 25.99 48.37 -7.32
N VAL A 486 27.25 47.91 -7.37
CA VAL A 486 28.10 47.86 -6.18
C VAL A 486 28.39 49.26 -5.66
N GLY A 487 28.73 50.21 -6.53
CA GLY A 487 28.94 51.62 -6.17
C GLY A 487 27.68 52.25 -5.57
N PHE A 488 26.51 51.99 -6.16
CA PHE A 488 25.22 52.43 -5.63
C PHE A 488 24.92 51.80 -4.27
N SER A 489 25.25 50.52 -4.05
CA SER A 489 25.04 49.85 -2.77
C SER A 489 25.92 50.43 -1.64
N LEU A 490 27.16 50.81 -1.95
CA LEU A 490 28.07 51.42 -0.99
C LEU A 490 27.64 52.86 -0.67
N TYR A 491 27.24 53.62 -1.68
CA TYR A 491 26.72 54.97 -1.51
C TYR A 491 25.39 54.98 -0.74
N SER A 492 24.48 54.06 -1.06
CA SER A 492 23.19 53.97 -0.38
C SER A 492 23.34 53.51 1.07
N ARG A 493 24.30 52.62 1.39
CA ARG A 493 24.61 52.24 2.77
C ARG A 493 25.03 53.42 3.64
N GLN A 494 25.82 54.36 3.12
CA GLN A 494 26.18 55.57 3.88
C GLN A 494 24.97 56.47 4.15
N HIS A 495 24.08 56.65 3.18
CA HIS A 495 22.83 57.42 3.37
C HIS A 495 21.84 56.71 4.28
N PHE A 496 21.72 55.39 4.16
CA PHE A 496 20.86 54.58 5.01
C PHE A 496 21.35 54.59 6.47
N ASN A 497 22.66 54.47 6.71
CA ASN A 497 23.22 54.59 8.06
C ASN A 497 23.02 55.99 8.64
N ARG A 498 23.18 57.06 7.85
CA ARG A 498 22.86 58.44 8.31
C ARG A 498 21.37 58.65 8.57
N PHE A 499 20.50 58.01 7.81
CA PHE A 499 19.06 58.02 8.04
C PHE A 499 18.71 57.28 9.33
N LEU A 500 19.33 56.13 9.58
CA LEU A 500 19.18 55.38 10.84
C LEU A 500 19.69 56.19 12.04
N GLU A 501 20.84 56.87 11.95
CA GLU A 501 21.33 57.75 13.02
C GLU A 501 20.37 58.90 13.33
N ARG A 502 19.80 59.56 12.30
CA ARG A 502 18.80 60.63 12.49
C ARG A 502 17.48 60.14 13.07
N SER A 503 17.11 58.90 12.74
CA SER A 503 15.90 58.26 13.25
C SER A 503 16.09 57.82 14.70
N ALA A 504 17.28 57.32 15.04
CA ALA A 504 17.67 56.96 16.40
C ALA A 504 17.80 58.19 17.31
N SER A 505 18.18 59.37 16.81
CA SER A 505 18.24 60.60 17.61
C SER A 505 16.88 61.29 17.85
N ARG A 506 15.78 60.73 17.32
CA ARG A 506 14.40 61.23 17.52
C ARG A 506 13.56 60.32 18.43
N VAL A 507 14.13 59.20 18.89
CA VAL A 507 13.64 58.35 19.98
C VAL A 507 14.48 58.68 21.21
#